data_AF-A0A537TDR8-F1
#
_entry.id   AF-A0A537TDR8-F1
#
_cell.length_a   1.000
_cell.length_b   1.000
_cell.length_c   1.000
_cell.angle_alpha   90.00
_cell.angle_beta   90.00
_cell.angle_gamma   90.00
#
_symmetry.space_group_name_H-M   'P 1'
#
loop_
_entity.id
_entity.type
_entity.pdbx_description
1 polymer ?
#
loop_
_entity_poly.entity_id
_entity_poly.type
_entity_poly.pdbx_seq_one_letter_code
_entity_poly.pdbx_strand_id
1 'polypeptide(L)'
;MIVIELKRTEDGGHMELQAIRYAAMVSNMTFADAVTAHSKFLTKTSGNPAEAENAILNFLGWDEPKGSEFGQDVKIVLVSANFSPEITTSVLWLNERELDIRCVRLIPYQFMGKT
;
A
#
# COMPACT_ATOMS: atom_id res chain seq x y z
N MET A 1 1.11 2.16 7.81
CA MET A 1 0.27 1.92 6.60
C MET A 1 1.15 1.53 5.42
N ILE A 2 0.57 0.93 4.37
CA ILE A 2 1.33 0.55 3.16
C ILE A 2 0.56 0.98 1.92
N VAL A 3 1.23 1.71 1.03
CA VAL A 3 0.78 2.02 -0.33
C VAL A 3 1.51 1.11 -1.30
N ILE A 4 0.75 0.42 -2.16
CA ILE A 4 1.29 -0.47 -3.19
C ILE A 4 0.89 0.10 -4.54
N GLU A 5 1.87 0.50 -5.36
CA GLU A 5 1.66 0.93 -6.74
C GLU A 5 2.08 -0.19 -7.69
N LEU A 6 1.12 -0.74 -8.43
CA LEU A 6 1.32 -1.85 -9.35
C LEU A 6 1.28 -1.38 -10.80
N LYS A 7 2.36 -1.63 -11.55
CA LYS A 7 2.38 -1.47 -13.01
C LYS A 7 2.64 -2.77 -13.75
N ARG A 8 1.87 -2.95 -14.82
CA ARG A 8 2.02 -4.05 -15.78
C ARG A 8 3.05 -3.76 -16.88
N THR A 9 3.57 -2.53 -16.95
CA THR A 9 4.59 -2.14 -17.94
C THR A 9 5.96 -2.70 -17.55
N GLU A 10 6.86 -2.79 -18.52
CA GLU A 10 8.19 -3.37 -18.30
C GLU A 10 9.11 -2.47 -17.45
N ASP A 11 8.92 -1.15 -17.46
CA ASP A 11 9.87 -0.18 -16.88
C ASP A 11 9.37 0.55 -15.61
N GLY A 12 8.08 0.42 -15.29
CA GLY A 12 7.46 1.10 -14.15
C GLY A 12 7.30 2.62 -14.31
N GLY A 13 7.29 3.17 -15.54
CA GLY A 13 7.35 4.63 -15.78
C GLY A 13 6.48 5.51 -14.86
N HIS A 14 7.10 6.47 -14.18
CA HIS A 14 6.51 7.47 -13.26
C HIS A 14 5.70 6.92 -12.07
N MET A 15 5.88 5.65 -11.70
CA MET A 15 5.15 5.05 -10.59
C MET A 15 5.48 5.67 -9.22
N GLU A 16 6.71 6.15 -9.04
CA GLU A 16 7.20 6.85 -7.85
C GLU A 16 6.37 8.11 -7.56
N LEU A 17 6.03 8.90 -8.57
CA LEU A 17 5.23 10.12 -8.40
C LEU A 17 3.79 9.81 -7.97
N GLN A 18 3.20 8.76 -8.54
CA GLN A 18 1.86 8.32 -8.17
C GLN A 18 1.84 7.78 -6.73
N ALA A 19 2.82 6.94 -6.39
CA ALA A 19 2.92 6.33 -5.09
C ALA A 19 3.17 7.35 -3.97
N ILE A 20 4.04 8.34 -4.19
CA ILE A 20 4.28 9.44 -3.25
C ILE A 20 2.99 10.24 -3.01
N ARG A 21 2.24 10.55 -4.08
CA ARG A 21 0.97 11.27 -3.94
C ARG A 21 -0.01 10.48 -3.08
N TYR A 22 -0.16 9.17 -3.32
CA TYR A 22 -1.05 8.34 -2.51
C TYR A 22 -0.55 8.20 -1.07
N ALA A 23 0.76 8.08 -0.85
CA ALA A 23 1.34 8.05 0.48
C ALA A 23 1.03 9.31 1.27
N ALA A 24 1.16 10.49 0.65
CA ALA A 24 0.81 11.76 1.26
C ALA A 24 -0.70 11.90 1.54
N MET A 25 -1.57 11.34 0.69
CA MET A 25 -3.01 11.34 0.95
C MET A 25 -3.36 10.48 2.17
N VAL A 26 -2.71 9.33 2.33
CA VAL A 26 -3.00 8.40 3.43
C VAL A 26 -2.21 8.68 4.70
N SER A 27 -1.22 9.58 4.69
CA SER A 27 -0.43 9.92 5.89
C SER A 27 -1.25 10.56 6.99
N ASN A 28 -2.38 11.19 6.62
CA ASN A 28 -3.32 11.80 7.57
C ASN A 28 -4.53 10.90 7.87
N MET A 29 -4.51 9.65 7.41
CA MET A 29 -5.63 8.73 7.56
C MET A 29 -5.75 8.25 9.00
N THR A 30 -6.91 8.51 9.61
CA THR A 30 -7.18 8.09 10.98
C THR A 30 -7.68 6.64 11.03
N PHE A 31 -7.72 6.07 12.24
CA PHE A 31 -8.34 4.76 12.47
C PHE A 31 -9.80 4.74 11.98
N ALA A 32 -10.56 5.81 12.25
CA ALA A 32 -11.95 5.93 11.82
C ALA A 32 -12.10 5.96 10.30
N ASP A 33 -11.16 6.61 9.60
CA ASP A 33 -11.12 6.58 8.13
C ASP A 33 -10.87 5.17 7.60
N ALA A 34 -10.02 4.39 8.27
CA ALA A 34 -9.75 2.99 7.93
C ALA A 34 -10.96 2.09 8.13
N VAL A 35 -11.67 2.24 9.26
CA VAL A 35 -12.95 1.56 9.50
C VAL A 35 -13.96 1.92 8.42
N THR A 36 -14.08 3.20 8.07
CA THR A 36 -14.99 3.67 7.03
C THR A 36 -14.65 3.07 5.66
N ALA A 37 -13.37 3.06 5.28
CA ALA A 37 -12.91 2.50 4.03
C ALA A 37 -13.16 0.98 3.96
N HIS A 38 -12.86 0.25 5.03
CA HIS A 38 -13.07 -1.19 5.12
C HIS A 38 -14.56 -1.56 5.12
N SER A 39 -15.38 -0.81 5.86
CA SER A 39 -16.84 -0.98 5.87
C SER A 39 -17.43 -0.84 4.46
N LYS A 40 -17.00 0.19 3.71
CA LYS A 40 -17.39 0.36 2.29
C LYS A 40 -16.94 -0.79 1.40
N PHE A 41 -15.77 -1.38 1.67
CA PHE A 41 -15.29 -2.55 0.93
C PHE A 41 -16.14 -3.79 1.22
N LEU A 42 -16.47 -4.05 2.49
CA LEU A 42 -17.33 -5.18 2.88
C LEU A 42 -18.71 -5.08 2.25
N THR A 43 -19.34 -3.89 2.25
CA THR A 43 -20.62 -3.68 1.56
C THR A 43 -20.56 -4.07 0.08
N LYS A 44 -19.47 -3.73 -0.62
CA LYS A 44 -19.29 -4.04 -2.04
C LYS A 44 -19.01 -5.52 -2.32
N THR A 45 -18.47 -6.23 -1.35
CA THR A 45 -18.04 -7.63 -1.48
C THR A 45 -19.00 -8.61 -0.78
N SER A 46 -20.20 -8.14 -0.41
CA SER A 46 -21.22 -8.92 0.31
C SER A 46 -20.79 -9.41 1.70
N GLY A 47 -19.82 -8.74 2.33
CA GLY A 47 -19.47 -8.91 3.74
C GLY A 47 -20.35 -8.06 4.66
N ASN A 48 -20.19 -8.25 5.98
CA ASN A 48 -20.93 -7.50 7.00
C ASN A 48 -20.19 -6.20 7.39
N PRO A 49 -20.70 -5.00 7.06
CA PRO A 49 -19.99 -3.74 7.31
C PRO A 49 -19.78 -3.43 8.79
N ALA A 50 -20.57 -4.05 9.69
CA ALA A 50 -20.45 -3.89 11.14
C ALA A 50 -19.20 -4.61 11.71
N GLU A 51 -18.61 -5.55 10.97
CA GLU A 51 -17.40 -6.26 11.38
C GLU A 51 -16.12 -5.48 11.07
N ALA A 52 -16.22 -4.37 10.33
CA ALA A 52 -15.06 -3.64 9.82
C ALA A 52 -14.09 -3.19 10.92
N GLU A 53 -14.61 -2.66 12.02
CA GLU A 53 -13.82 -2.19 13.16
C GLU A 53 -13.14 -3.35 13.88
N ASN A 54 -13.92 -4.36 14.29
CA ASN A 54 -13.39 -5.54 14.98
C ASN A 54 -12.34 -6.28 14.13
N ALA A 55 -12.53 -6.38 12.82
CA ALA A 55 -11.55 -6.98 11.93
C ALA A 55 -10.22 -6.22 11.92
N ILE A 56 -10.26 -4.88 11.92
CA ILE A 56 -9.04 -4.05 11.98
C ILE A 56 -8.39 -4.16 13.36
N LEU A 57 -9.16 -4.09 14.45
CA LEU A 57 -8.66 -4.27 15.82
C LEU A 57 -7.97 -5.63 15.99
N ASN A 58 -8.61 -6.71 15.53
CA ASN A 58 -8.05 -8.05 15.57
C ASN A 58 -6.76 -8.17 14.75
N PHE A 59 -6.71 -7.55 13.56
CA PHE A 59 -5.50 -7.53 12.73
C PHE A 59 -4.34 -6.80 13.42
N LEU A 60 -4.63 -5.71 14.13
CA LEU A 60 -3.64 -4.92 14.87
C LEU A 60 -3.30 -5.52 16.24
N GLY A 61 -4.06 -6.51 16.72
CA GLY A 61 -3.94 -7.04 18.08
C GLY A 61 -4.30 -6.01 19.15
N TRP A 62 -5.28 -5.15 18.86
CA TRP A 62 -5.74 -4.09 19.75
C TRP A 62 -7.11 -4.44 20.34
N ASP A 63 -7.28 -4.18 21.63
CA ASP A 63 -8.59 -4.29 22.29
C ASP A 63 -9.48 -3.05 22.00
N GLU A 64 -8.85 -1.90 21.75
CA GLU A 64 -9.52 -0.62 21.48
C GLU A 64 -8.71 0.27 20.50
N PRO A 65 -9.34 1.25 19.83
CA PRO A 65 -8.65 2.14 18.90
C PRO A 65 -7.59 3.01 19.58
N LYS A 66 -6.31 2.83 19.21
CA LYS A 66 -5.19 3.65 19.68
C LYS A 66 -4.83 4.70 18.62
N GLY A 67 -5.58 5.80 18.59
CA GLY A 67 -5.50 6.80 17.52
C GLY A 67 -4.08 7.31 17.23
N SER A 68 -3.30 7.63 18.26
CA SER A 68 -1.91 8.09 18.11
C SER A 68 -0.91 7.01 17.70
N GLU A 69 -1.30 5.74 17.73
CA GLU A 69 -0.45 4.62 17.28
C GLU A 69 -0.83 4.18 15.87
N PHE A 70 -1.96 4.63 15.34
CA PHE A 70 -2.44 4.24 14.02
C PHE A 70 -1.71 5.01 12.92
N GLY A 71 -1.17 4.28 11.94
CA GLY A 71 -0.70 4.86 10.70
C GLY A 71 0.49 5.82 10.81
N GLN A 72 1.30 5.72 11.88
CA GLN A 72 2.44 6.62 12.14
C GLN A 72 3.38 6.81 10.95
N ASP A 73 3.68 5.71 10.25
CA ASP A 73 4.50 5.73 9.04
C ASP A 73 3.77 5.12 7.85
N VAL A 74 4.02 5.69 6.67
CA VAL A 74 3.54 5.16 5.40
C VAL A 74 4.70 4.54 4.63
N LYS A 75 4.58 3.24 4.36
CA LYS A 75 5.53 2.50 3.53
C LYS A 75 5.05 2.49 2.08
N ILE A 76 5.97 2.61 1.13
CA ILE A 76 5.68 2.58 -0.29
C ILE A 76 6.29 1.34 -0.92
N VAL A 77 5.48 0.60 -1.66
CA VAL A 77 5.93 -0.58 -2.42
C VAL A 77 5.61 -0.36 -3.88
N LEU A 78 6.64 -0.22 -4.69
CA LEU A 78 6.55 -0.17 -6.14
C LEU A 78 6.64 -1.58 -6.69
N VAL A 79 5.66 -2.00 -7.49
CA VAL A 79 5.58 -3.35 -8.03
C VAL A 79 5.53 -3.31 -9.56
N SER A 80 6.52 -3.89 -10.23
CA SER A 80 6.59 -3.91 -11.69
C SER A 80 7.42 -5.11 -12.21
N ALA A 81 7.40 -5.36 -13.52
CA ALA A 81 8.19 -6.42 -14.16
C ALA A 81 9.68 -6.10 -14.19
N ASN A 82 10.04 -4.81 -14.29
CA ASN A 82 11.38 -4.30 -14.10
C ASN A 82 11.32 -2.81 -13.69
N PHE A 83 12.48 -2.22 -13.40
CA PHE A 83 12.58 -0.80 -13.04
C PHE A 83 13.68 -0.14 -13.84
N SER A 84 13.40 1.05 -14.37
CA SER A 84 14.43 1.83 -15.04
C SER A 84 15.46 2.39 -14.05
N PRO A 85 16.69 2.73 -14.50
CA PRO A 85 17.71 3.36 -13.66
C PRO A 85 17.21 4.64 -12.97
N GLU A 86 16.39 5.44 -13.65
CA GLU A 86 15.80 6.68 -13.12
C GLU A 86 14.91 6.42 -11.91
N ILE A 87 14.07 5.36 -11.97
CA ILE A 87 13.21 4.95 -10.85
C ILE A 87 14.08 4.50 -9.68
N THR A 88 15.05 3.62 -9.93
CA THR A 88 15.91 3.10 -8.85
C THR A 88 16.73 4.20 -8.19
N THR A 89 17.23 5.17 -8.97
CA THR A 89 17.94 6.35 -8.45
C THR A 89 17.03 7.19 -7.55
N SER A 90 15.79 7.42 -7.98
CA SER A 90 14.80 8.16 -7.18
C SER A 90 14.48 7.44 -5.87
N VAL A 91 14.29 6.12 -5.92
CA VAL A 91 14.04 5.28 -4.75
C VAL A 91 15.19 5.33 -3.76
N LEU A 92 16.44 5.22 -4.23
CA LEU A 92 17.62 5.32 -3.37
C LEU A 92 17.70 6.70 -2.69
N TRP A 93 17.54 7.78 -3.46
CA TRP A 93 17.56 9.15 -2.95
C TRP A 93 16.46 9.45 -1.92
N LEU A 94 15.28 8.84 -2.08
CA LEU A 94 14.17 8.96 -1.12
C LEU A 94 14.46 8.18 0.17
N ASN A 95 15.07 6.99 0.08
CA ASN A 95 15.48 6.23 1.27
C ASN A 95 16.55 6.97 2.09
N GLU A 96 17.47 7.71 1.44
CA GLU A 96 18.42 8.60 2.14
C GLU A 96 17.73 9.72 2.95
N ARG A 97 16.45 10.00 2.67
CA ARG A 97 15.59 10.95 3.39
C ARG A 97 14.59 10.24 4.31
N GLU A 98 14.90 9.01 4.70
CA GLU A 98 14.12 8.21 5.66
C GLU A 98 12.70 7.86 5.18
N LEU A 99 12.43 7.95 3.87
CA LEU A 99 11.20 7.41 3.30
C LEU A 99 11.34 5.91 3.04
N ASP A 100 10.51 5.10 3.68
CA ASP A 100 10.44 3.65 3.45
C ASP A 100 9.79 3.37 2.09
N ILE A 101 10.59 3.32 1.03
CA ILE A 101 10.17 3.01 -0.33
C ILE A 101 11.00 1.88 -0.93
N ARG A 102 10.33 0.86 -1.47
CA ARG A 102 10.98 -0.33 -2.03
C ARG A 102 10.43 -0.76 -3.37
N CYS A 103 11.30 -1.34 -4.19
CA CYS A 103 10.94 -1.96 -5.46
C CYS A 103 10.79 -3.47 -5.29
N VAL A 104 9.68 -4.03 -5.79
CA VAL A 104 9.41 -5.46 -5.85
C VAL A 104 9.22 -5.85 -7.31
N ARG A 105 10.11 -6.71 -7.80
CA ARG A 105 10.03 -7.21 -9.17
C ARG A 105 9.10 -8.42 -9.23
N LEU A 106 8.05 -8.35 -10.06
CA LEU A 106 7.19 -9.49 -10.36
C LEU A 106 7.68 -10.21 -11.62
N ILE A 107 7.93 -11.51 -11.48
CA ILE A 107 8.29 -12.38 -12.61
C ILE A 107 7.14 -13.36 -12.79
N PRO A 108 6.32 -13.21 -13.86
CA PRO A 108 5.25 -14.16 -14.10
C PRO A 108 5.85 -15.53 -14.41
N TYR A 109 5.37 -16.55 -13.70
CA TYR A 109 5.74 -17.94 -13.95
C TYR A 109 4.58 -18.64 -14.67
N GLN A 110 4.89 -19.38 -15.74
CA GLN A 110 3.87 -20.18 -16.41
C GLN A 110 3.51 -21.39 -15.55
N PHE A 111 2.27 -21.40 -15.06
CA PHE A 111 1.72 -22.56 -14.38
C PHE A 111 0.82 -23.33 -15.36
N MET A 112 1.21 -24.57 -15.70
CA MET A 112 0.44 -25.45 -16.59
C MET A 112 0.03 -24.84 -17.95
N GLY A 113 0.90 -24.03 -18.55
CA GLY A 113 0.73 -23.55 -19.93
C GLY A 113 -0.33 -22.46 -20.13
N LYS A 114 -0.80 -21.79 -19.07
CA LYS A 114 -1.63 -20.59 -19.18
C LYS A 114 -0.93 -19.41 -18.51
N THR A 115 -0.86 -18.29 -19.24
CA THR A 115 -0.53 -16.94 -18.72
C THR A 115 -1.79 -16.23 -18.26
#